data_AF-A0A6A6AQU9-F1
#
_entry.id   AF-A0A6A6AQU9-F1
#
_cell.length_a   1.000
_cell.length_b   1.000
_cell.length_c   1.000
_cell.angle_alpha   90.00
_cell.angle_beta   90.00
_cell.angle_gamma   90.00
#
_symmetry.space_group_name_H-M   'P 1'
#
loop_
_entity.id
_entity.type
_entity.pdbx_description
1 polymer ?
#
loop_
_entity_poly.entity_id
_entity_poly.type
_entity_poly.pdbx_seq_one_letter_code
_entity_poly.pdbx_strand_id
1 'polypeptide(L)'
;MAEMLSAIHTGPWNKPLDWSLNVTQDGEPRVLFSRSVQSGLASFPHAIFSLFGKLPTELQLDVLRFCDRPTLFQLMHVSSTMRIEARKLFWSDPDVWYHVDAPWLLAGGFPGPAYHAMNILPYVEQIEVEFDHMTSVLHDSEPSIGEAQSASSWVIEKRICDLWRTLRRRFPRVTHVVVSESHPRGAEHTPPCELKMVVQMCPLGVTVSASILQRDDVSCLLERNLWRLAGDASVAGEWEMVYPDWRRQSIILPPKEFRGLVGAYQHIDYQFQRFCSRKWAIPLLLIEARERHHFDERCEPFRCFEPTCVIGFERAGKWALHAMRTRHDEKGQGTIPPEEFRHRFEQHEAELRRMRKRDIEGALEKMLRDWSEKTSEEQLGAEQAFLHQLDHDPLYAHGRPAQESLTWLTYIREMEPKRN
;
A
#
# COMPACT_ATOMS: atom_id res chain seq x y z
N MET A 1 9.97 24.91 7.51
CA MET A 1 8.66 24.35 7.87
C MET A 1 8.75 22.90 7.48
N ALA A 2 8.70 21.97 8.44
CA ALA A 2 8.59 20.56 8.12
C ALA A 2 7.25 20.40 7.40
N GLU A 3 7.31 20.05 6.12
CA GLU A 3 6.13 19.68 5.38
C GLU A 3 5.73 18.28 5.88
N MET A 4 4.44 18.06 6.09
CA MET A 4 3.90 16.82 6.66
C MET A 4 4.08 15.64 5.70
N LEU A 5 4.38 14.44 6.22
CA LEU A 5 4.20 13.18 5.49
C LEU A 5 2.74 12.73 5.37
N SER A 6 1.83 13.64 5.68
CA SER A 6 0.42 13.48 5.43
C SER A 6 0.15 13.58 3.93
N ALA A 7 -0.82 12.80 3.46
CA ALA A 7 -1.41 13.02 2.14
C ALA A 7 -2.04 14.42 1.96
N ILE A 8 -2.09 15.23 3.02
CA ILE A 8 -2.56 16.62 3.01
C ILE A 8 -1.49 17.52 2.40
N HIS A 9 -1.81 18.15 1.27
CA HIS A 9 -0.95 19.16 0.66
C HIS A 9 -1.04 20.48 1.45
N THR A 10 0.10 21.00 1.89
CA THR A 10 0.24 22.38 2.36
C THR A 10 0.61 23.24 1.16
N GLY A 11 -0.21 24.24 0.81
CA GLY A 11 -0.17 24.93 -0.49
C GLY A 11 1.19 25.47 -0.98
N PRO A 12 1.26 25.99 -2.23
CA PRO A 12 0.13 26.42 -3.06
C PRO A 12 -0.65 25.24 -3.67
N TRP A 13 -1.99 25.29 -3.62
CA TRP A 13 -2.88 24.23 -4.10
C TRP A 13 -3.12 24.31 -5.61
N ASN A 14 -2.04 24.17 -6.39
CA ASN A 14 -2.08 24.18 -7.85
C ASN A 14 -2.75 22.94 -8.49
N LYS A 15 -3.14 21.95 -7.68
CA LYS A 15 -3.83 20.72 -8.11
C LYS A 15 -5.17 20.60 -7.39
N PRO A 16 -6.22 20.04 -8.01
CA PRO A 16 -7.48 19.77 -7.34
C PRO A 16 -7.29 18.75 -6.20
N LEU A 17 -8.25 18.71 -5.27
CA LEU A 17 -8.33 17.65 -4.26
C LEU A 17 -8.36 16.27 -4.92
N ASP A 18 -7.59 15.35 -4.35
CA ASP A 18 -7.47 14.00 -4.86
C ASP A 18 -8.56 13.07 -4.29
N TRP A 19 -9.72 13.06 -4.93
CA TRP A 19 -10.83 12.16 -4.56
C TRP A 19 -10.55 10.67 -4.78
N SER A 20 -9.40 10.34 -5.36
CA SER A 20 -8.92 8.97 -5.57
C SER A 20 -7.75 8.62 -4.66
N LEU A 21 -7.53 9.41 -3.61
CA LEU A 21 -6.53 9.17 -2.59
C LEU A 21 -6.81 7.83 -1.88
N ASN A 22 -5.76 7.02 -1.73
CA ASN A 22 -5.76 5.83 -0.90
C ASN A 22 -4.66 6.04 0.14
N VAL A 23 -4.94 5.74 1.40
CA VAL A 23 -3.96 5.85 2.48
C VAL A 23 -3.91 4.59 3.33
N THR A 24 -2.83 4.43 4.08
CA THR A 24 -2.78 3.49 5.22
C THR A 24 -3.65 4.01 6.37
N GLN A 25 -3.84 3.20 7.41
CA GLN A 25 -4.59 3.62 8.60
C GLN A 25 -3.99 4.86 9.27
N ASP A 26 -2.67 5.05 9.16
CA ASP A 26 -1.92 6.17 9.70
C ASP A 26 -1.80 7.36 8.71
N GLY A 27 -2.49 7.28 7.57
CA GLY A 27 -2.60 8.40 6.63
C GLY A 27 -1.49 8.51 5.59
N GLU A 28 -0.63 7.48 5.45
CA GLU A 28 0.40 7.49 4.42
C GLU A 28 -0.18 7.20 3.04
N PRO A 29 0.16 7.99 2.00
CA PRO A 29 -0.36 7.80 0.66
C PRO A 29 0.10 6.49 0.04
N ARG A 30 -0.85 5.81 -0.62
CA ARG A 30 -0.62 4.65 -1.49
C ARG A 30 -1.19 4.94 -2.87
N VAL A 31 -0.38 4.78 -3.91
CA VAL A 31 -0.80 5.00 -5.29
C VAL A 31 -1.18 3.67 -5.92
N LEU A 32 -2.41 3.57 -6.42
CA LEU A 32 -2.81 2.38 -7.20
C LEU A 32 -1.99 2.31 -8.49
N PHE A 33 -1.52 1.11 -8.86
CA PHE A 33 -0.78 0.93 -10.12
C PHE A 33 -1.53 1.48 -11.33
N SER A 34 -2.84 1.25 -11.43
CA SER A 34 -3.66 1.75 -12.54
C SER A 34 -3.60 3.27 -12.69
N ARG A 35 -3.45 4.00 -11.58
CA ARG A 35 -3.34 5.46 -11.58
C ARG A 35 -1.93 5.93 -11.91
N SER A 36 -0.90 5.20 -11.51
CA SER A 36 0.50 5.56 -11.83
C SER A 36 0.85 5.38 -13.31
N VAL A 37 0.04 4.62 -14.06
CA VAL A 37 0.21 4.38 -15.50
C VAL A 37 -0.83 5.09 -16.37
N GLN A 38 -1.78 5.81 -15.76
CA GLN A 38 -2.75 6.62 -16.51
C GLN A 38 -2.08 7.90 -17.00
N SER A 39 -2.08 8.11 -18.32
CA SER A 39 -1.66 9.39 -18.90
C SER A 39 -2.61 10.48 -18.43
N GLY A 40 -2.06 11.60 -17.91
CA GLY A 40 -2.85 12.80 -17.71
C GLY A 40 -3.55 13.18 -19.01
N LEU A 41 -4.81 13.61 -18.92
CA LEU A 41 -5.76 13.86 -20.04
C LEU A 41 -5.33 14.93 -21.06
N ALA A 42 -4.04 15.23 -21.22
CA ALA A 42 -3.52 15.96 -22.36
C ALA A 42 -3.68 15.09 -23.61
N SER A 43 -4.90 15.10 -24.16
CA SER A 43 -5.19 14.59 -25.51
C SER A 43 -4.40 15.43 -26.48
N PHE A 44 -3.17 15.01 -26.78
CA PHE A 44 -2.45 15.58 -27.89
C PHE A 44 -3.10 15.06 -29.17
N PRO A 45 -3.42 15.94 -30.14
CA PRO A 45 -3.95 15.51 -31.43
C PRO A 45 -3.00 14.45 -32.00
N HIS A 46 -3.56 13.35 -32.53
CA HIS A 46 -2.86 12.16 -33.00
C HIS A 46 -1.65 12.48 -33.88
N ALA A 47 -0.51 12.77 -33.25
CA ALA A 47 0.74 12.97 -33.93
C ALA A 47 1.16 11.60 -34.42
N ILE A 48 1.30 11.46 -35.74
CA ILE A 48 1.68 10.19 -36.36
C ILE A 48 3.10 9.87 -35.91
N PHE A 49 3.24 8.95 -34.95
CA PHE A 49 4.52 8.49 -34.38
C PHE A 49 5.37 7.65 -35.38
N SER A 50 5.09 7.75 -36.67
CA SER A 50 5.74 6.98 -37.74
C SER A 50 7.21 7.35 -37.96
N LEU A 51 7.62 8.55 -37.56
CA LEU A 51 9.01 9.00 -37.69
C LEU A 51 9.92 8.37 -36.65
N PHE A 52 9.39 8.03 -35.46
CA PHE A 52 10.18 7.45 -34.38
C PHE A 52 10.81 6.11 -34.79
N GLY A 53 10.05 5.24 -35.45
CA GLY A 53 10.55 3.95 -35.93
C GLY A 53 11.61 4.05 -37.02
N LYS A 54 11.83 5.24 -37.61
CA LYS A 54 12.88 5.50 -38.61
C LYS A 54 14.17 6.05 -38.00
N LEU A 55 14.15 6.43 -36.71
CA LEU A 55 15.35 6.90 -36.03
C LEU A 55 16.34 5.74 -35.84
N PRO A 56 17.66 5.99 -35.83
CA PRO A 56 18.65 5.04 -35.33
C PRO A 56 18.29 4.53 -33.93
N THR A 57 18.63 3.28 -33.63
CA THR A 57 18.27 2.62 -32.35
C THR A 57 18.78 3.42 -31.15
N GLU A 58 19.94 4.04 -31.25
CA GLU A 58 20.54 4.87 -30.21
C GLU A 58 19.66 6.08 -29.89
N LEU A 59 19.15 6.76 -30.92
CA LEU A 59 18.25 7.90 -30.74
C LEU A 59 16.88 7.46 -30.20
N GLN A 60 16.39 6.29 -30.62
CA GLN A 60 15.16 5.73 -30.04
C GLN A 60 15.33 5.47 -28.54
N LEU A 61 16.45 4.86 -28.14
CA LEU A 61 16.76 4.59 -26.74
C LEU A 61 16.91 5.88 -25.92
N ASP A 62 17.58 6.90 -26.48
CA ASP A 62 17.72 8.19 -25.80
C ASP A 62 16.36 8.86 -25.60
N VAL A 63 15.48 8.85 -26.59
CA VAL A 63 14.11 9.36 -26.44
C VAL A 63 13.34 8.59 -25.38
N LEU A 64 13.47 7.25 -25.31
CA LEU A 64 12.79 6.44 -24.29
C LEU A 64 13.17 6.85 -22.86
N ARG A 65 14.42 7.26 -22.63
CA ARG A 65 14.88 7.71 -21.31
C ARG A 65 14.19 8.99 -20.83
N PHE A 66 13.64 9.78 -21.74
CA PHE A 66 12.87 10.99 -21.42
C PHE A 66 11.35 10.75 -21.39
N CYS A 67 10.89 9.54 -21.71
CA CYS A 67 9.47 9.22 -21.63
C CYS A 67 9.03 9.14 -20.17
N ASP A 68 7.85 9.71 -19.89
CA ASP A 68 7.21 9.52 -18.60
C ASP A 68 6.74 8.07 -18.42
N ARG A 69 6.44 7.74 -17.17
CA ARG A 69 6.04 6.41 -16.76
C ARG A 69 4.77 5.90 -17.49
N PRO A 70 3.70 6.69 -17.66
CA PRO A 70 2.56 6.30 -18.50
C PRO A 70 2.95 6.00 -19.96
N THR A 71 3.80 6.82 -20.59
CA THR A 71 4.25 6.59 -21.97
C THR A 71 5.06 5.30 -22.07
N LEU A 72 5.98 5.05 -21.14
CA LEU A 72 6.75 3.80 -21.08
C LEU A 72 5.83 2.58 -20.95
N PHE A 73 4.82 2.66 -20.07
CA PHE A 73 3.82 1.60 -19.92
C PHE A 73 3.07 1.35 -21.23
N GLN A 74 2.59 2.40 -21.89
CA GLN A 74 1.92 2.26 -23.19
C GLN A 74 2.84 1.60 -24.23
N LEU A 75 4.10 2.04 -24.33
CA LEU A 75 5.08 1.47 -25.27
C LEU A 75 5.34 -0.02 -25.00
N MET A 76 5.35 -0.46 -23.74
CA MET A 76 5.44 -1.88 -23.40
C MET A 76 4.29 -2.69 -23.99
N HIS A 77 3.10 -2.11 -24.10
CA HIS A 77 1.92 -2.79 -24.63
C HIS A 77 1.80 -2.68 -26.15
N VAL A 78 2.03 -1.51 -26.74
CA VAL A 78 1.73 -1.24 -28.15
C VAL A 78 2.88 -1.51 -29.12
N SER A 79 4.13 -1.54 -28.66
CA SER A 79 5.30 -1.67 -29.54
C SER A 79 6.15 -2.89 -29.18
N SER A 80 6.15 -3.92 -30.02
CA SER A 80 6.98 -5.11 -29.81
C SER A 80 8.48 -4.82 -29.85
N THR A 81 8.90 -3.87 -30.69
CA THR A 81 10.31 -3.48 -30.84
C THR A 81 10.82 -2.74 -29.61
N MET A 82 10.01 -1.86 -29.02
CA MET A 82 10.40 -1.05 -27.87
C MET A 82 10.10 -1.71 -26.52
N ARG A 83 9.24 -2.73 -26.50
CA ARG A 83 8.74 -3.36 -25.27
C ARG A 83 9.82 -3.74 -24.28
N ILE A 84 10.93 -4.31 -24.76
CA ILE A 84 12.01 -4.79 -23.87
C ILE A 84 12.67 -3.62 -23.15
N GLU A 85 12.98 -2.54 -23.86
CA GLU A 85 13.70 -1.39 -23.33
C GLU A 85 12.79 -0.48 -22.51
N ALA A 86 11.56 -0.23 -22.99
CA ALA A 86 10.54 0.49 -22.23
C ALA A 86 10.23 -0.21 -20.90
N ARG A 87 10.18 -1.56 -20.90
CA ARG A 87 10.00 -2.34 -19.67
C ARG A 87 11.16 -2.15 -18.70
N LYS A 88 12.42 -2.18 -19.16
CA LYS A 88 13.56 -1.95 -18.26
C LYS A 88 13.43 -0.59 -17.58
N LEU A 89 13.25 0.47 -18.36
CA LEU A 89 13.14 1.84 -17.84
C LEU A 89 11.94 2.02 -16.91
N PHE A 90 10.79 1.44 -17.24
CA PHE A 90 9.57 1.55 -16.42
C PHE A 90 9.72 0.94 -15.02
N TRP A 91 10.43 -0.19 -14.89
CA TRP A 91 10.59 -0.88 -13.61
C TRP A 91 11.84 -0.45 -12.82
N SER A 92 12.73 0.33 -13.43
CA SER A 92 13.98 0.85 -12.83
C SER A 92 13.88 2.32 -12.38
N ASP A 93 12.68 2.88 -12.29
CA ASP A 93 12.46 4.29 -11.92
C ASP A 93 12.81 4.55 -10.43
N PRO A 94 13.89 5.30 -10.11
CA PRO A 94 14.41 5.47 -8.74
C PRO A 94 13.42 6.10 -7.74
N ASP A 95 12.40 6.80 -8.23
CA ASP A 95 11.45 7.51 -7.37
C ASP A 95 10.22 6.65 -7.02
N VAL A 96 10.12 5.47 -7.63
CA VAL A 96 8.98 4.56 -7.50
C VAL A 96 9.33 3.33 -6.66
N TRP A 97 8.56 3.15 -5.58
CA TRP A 97 8.68 2.01 -4.68
C TRP A 97 7.44 1.14 -4.79
N TYR A 98 7.60 -0.13 -5.12
CA TYR A 98 6.47 -1.06 -5.14
C TYR A 98 6.27 -1.67 -3.77
N HIS A 99 5.04 -1.61 -3.28
CA HIS A 99 4.68 -2.08 -1.95
C HIS A 99 4.37 -3.58 -1.95
N VAL A 100 4.88 -4.28 -0.94
CA VAL A 100 4.46 -5.63 -0.57
C VAL A 100 4.40 -5.80 0.94
N ASP A 101 3.48 -6.64 1.39
CA ASP A 101 3.33 -6.97 2.80
C ASP A 101 4.41 -7.98 3.24
N ALA A 102 5.06 -7.69 4.35
CA ALA A 102 6.05 -8.59 4.94
C ALA A 102 5.46 -9.95 5.38
N PRO A 103 4.25 -10.03 5.99
CA PRO A 103 3.61 -11.30 6.30
C PRO A 103 3.47 -12.23 5.08
N TRP A 104 3.23 -11.68 3.89
CA TRP A 104 3.17 -12.46 2.66
C TRP A 104 4.53 -13.07 2.28
N LEU A 105 5.63 -12.31 2.40
CA LEU A 105 6.98 -12.81 2.16
C LEU A 105 7.40 -13.86 3.20
N LEU A 106 7.07 -13.64 4.48
CA LEU A 106 7.31 -14.59 5.56
C LEU A 106 6.57 -15.91 5.35
N ALA A 107 5.35 -15.84 4.81
CA ALA A 107 4.56 -17.01 4.41
C ALA A 107 5.09 -17.71 3.14
N GLY A 108 6.24 -17.30 2.60
CA GLY A 108 6.85 -17.90 1.40
C GLY A 108 6.48 -17.20 0.08
N GLY A 109 5.78 -16.07 0.14
CA GLY A 109 5.49 -15.23 -1.02
C GLY A 109 4.65 -15.96 -2.07
N PHE A 110 3.68 -16.76 -1.64
CA PHE A 110 2.86 -17.58 -2.54
C PHE A 110 1.75 -16.76 -3.23
N PRO A 111 1.31 -17.14 -4.44
CA PRO A 111 0.25 -16.44 -5.17
C PRO A 111 -1.10 -16.47 -4.44
N GLY A 112 -1.38 -17.53 -3.66
CA GLY A 112 -2.61 -17.70 -2.89
C GLY A 112 -2.95 -16.46 -2.06
N PRO A 113 -2.17 -16.13 -1.02
CA PRO A 113 -2.44 -14.99 -0.17
C PRO A 113 -2.23 -13.61 -0.83
N ALA A 114 -1.56 -13.54 -1.97
CA ALA A 114 -1.32 -12.27 -2.67
C ALA A 114 -2.55 -11.80 -3.44
N TYR A 115 -2.82 -10.49 -3.40
CA TYR A 115 -3.81 -9.85 -4.26
C TYR A 115 -3.24 -9.32 -5.58
N HIS A 116 -1.92 -9.37 -5.75
CA HIS A 116 -1.22 -8.78 -6.90
C HIS A 116 -0.77 -9.81 -7.94
N ALA A 117 -0.59 -9.35 -9.17
CA ALA A 117 -0.20 -10.19 -10.29
C ALA A 117 1.27 -10.64 -10.18
N MET A 118 1.51 -11.94 -10.00
CA MET A 118 2.85 -12.49 -9.76
C MET A 118 3.82 -12.35 -10.95
N ASN A 119 3.29 -12.22 -12.16
CA ASN A 119 4.09 -12.17 -13.40
C ASN A 119 4.89 -10.86 -13.57
N ILE A 120 4.58 -9.82 -12.78
CA ILE A 120 5.30 -8.53 -12.84
C ILE A 120 6.50 -8.48 -11.90
N LEU A 121 6.47 -9.26 -10.81
CA LEU A 121 7.45 -9.20 -9.72
C LEU A 121 8.89 -9.39 -10.21
N PRO A 122 9.16 -10.26 -11.22
CA PRO A 122 10.51 -10.42 -11.74
C PRO A 122 11.12 -9.17 -12.39
N TYR A 123 10.33 -8.14 -12.70
CA TYR A 123 10.84 -6.93 -13.32
C TYR A 123 11.13 -5.80 -12.33
N VAL A 124 10.55 -5.85 -11.14
CA VAL A 124 10.66 -4.79 -10.12
C VAL A 124 12.08 -4.73 -9.57
N GLU A 125 12.68 -3.53 -9.58
CA GLU A 125 14.05 -3.31 -9.07
C GLU A 125 14.07 -2.66 -7.68
N GLN A 126 12.98 -1.98 -7.28
CA GLN A 126 12.86 -1.28 -6.01
C GLN A 126 11.58 -1.66 -5.30
N ILE A 127 11.70 -2.11 -4.05
CA ILE A 127 10.57 -2.65 -3.30
C ILE A 127 10.56 -2.08 -1.88
N GLU A 128 9.37 -1.77 -1.41
CA GLU A 128 9.09 -1.51 -0.01
C GLU A 128 8.41 -2.74 0.58
N VAL A 129 9.05 -3.32 1.60
CA VAL A 129 8.52 -4.43 2.38
C VAL A 129 7.95 -3.86 3.67
N GLU A 130 6.62 -3.83 3.79
CA GLU A 130 5.93 -3.23 4.92
C GLU A 130 5.58 -4.26 5.99
N PHE A 131 6.00 -3.96 7.22
CA PHE A 131 5.59 -4.62 8.44
C PHE A 131 4.56 -3.74 9.14
N ASP A 132 3.38 -4.30 9.45
CA ASP A 132 2.44 -3.65 10.35
C ASP A 132 3.09 -3.35 11.69
N HIS A 133 3.76 -4.36 12.23
CA HIS A 133 4.61 -4.25 13.41
C HIS A 133 5.78 -5.23 13.26
N MET A 134 6.99 -4.79 13.59
CA MET A 134 8.19 -5.64 13.53
C MET A 134 8.13 -6.88 14.43
N THR A 135 7.28 -6.87 15.47
CA THR A 135 7.03 -8.06 16.31
C THR A 135 6.42 -9.21 15.52
N SER A 136 5.82 -8.96 14.35
CA SER A 136 5.34 -10.04 13.46
C SER A 136 6.45 -10.96 12.95
N VAL A 137 7.72 -10.55 12.98
CA VAL A 137 8.86 -11.45 12.73
C VAL A 137 9.02 -12.48 13.86
N LEU A 138 8.70 -12.07 15.09
CA LEU A 138 8.83 -12.86 16.31
C LEU A 138 7.71 -13.89 16.45
N HIS A 139 6.50 -13.55 16.00
CA HIS A 139 5.34 -14.43 16.09
C HIS A 139 5.24 -15.36 14.88
N ASP A 140 4.83 -16.61 15.11
CA ASP A 140 4.38 -17.42 13.98
C ASP A 140 3.18 -16.70 13.38
N SER A 141 3.23 -16.45 12.07
CA SER A 141 2.12 -15.81 11.36
C SER A 141 0.86 -16.68 11.37
N GLU A 142 0.98 -17.91 11.85
CA GLU A 142 -0.13 -18.82 12.07
C GLU A 142 -0.66 -18.72 13.49
N PRO A 143 -1.98 -18.51 13.66
CA PRO A 143 -2.61 -18.53 14.97
C PRO A 143 -2.56 -19.95 15.53
N SER A 144 -1.43 -20.32 16.13
CA SER A 144 -1.40 -21.47 17.02
C SER A 144 -2.25 -21.12 18.24
N ILE A 145 -3.21 -21.98 18.58
CA ILE A 145 -4.19 -21.80 19.67
C ILE A 145 -3.50 -22.02 21.04
N GLY A 146 -2.26 -21.55 21.20
CA GLY A 146 -1.43 -21.76 22.39
C GLY A 146 -0.80 -20.45 22.87
N GLU A 147 -0.46 -20.40 24.15
CA GLU A 147 0.22 -19.26 24.76
C GLU A 147 1.47 -18.86 23.95
N ALA A 148 1.59 -17.57 23.64
CA ALA A 148 2.68 -17.01 22.85
C ALA A 148 4.02 -17.18 23.58
N GLN A 149 4.70 -18.29 23.34
CA GLN A 149 6.08 -18.46 23.78
C GLN A 149 6.98 -17.58 22.92
N SER A 150 7.88 -16.83 23.58
CA SER A 150 8.88 -16.02 22.88
C SER A 150 9.75 -16.94 22.02
N ALA A 151 9.83 -16.66 20.72
CA ALA A 151 10.66 -17.42 19.80
C ALA A 151 12.14 -17.29 20.20
N SER A 152 12.91 -18.38 20.09
CA SER A 152 14.35 -18.31 20.32
C SER A 152 15.04 -17.49 19.21
N SER A 153 16.19 -16.88 19.52
CA SER A 153 16.98 -16.07 18.55
C SER A 153 17.21 -16.79 17.23
N TRP A 154 17.52 -18.09 17.27
CA TRP A 154 17.73 -18.91 16.08
C TRP A 154 16.49 -19.02 15.18
N VAL A 155 15.28 -19.07 15.75
CA VAL A 155 14.03 -19.10 14.97
C VAL A 155 13.83 -17.77 14.24
N ILE A 156 14.13 -16.65 14.91
CA ILE A 156 14.03 -15.30 14.33
C ILE A 156 15.01 -15.17 13.15
N GLU A 157 16.29 -15.51 13.36
CA GLU A 157 17.31 -15.47 12.29
C GLU A 157 16.92 -16.33 11.09
N LYS A 158 16.40 -17.55 11.33
CA LYS A 158 15.92 -18.42 10.26
C LYS A 158 14.79 -17.77 9.47
N ARG A 159 13.80 -17.16 10.14
CA ARG A 159 12.69 -16.47 9.47
C ARG A 159 13.17 -15.29 8.63
N ILE A 160 14.12 -14.51 9.13
CA ILE A 160 14.73 -13.41 8.39
C ILE A 160 15.44 -13.94 7.14
N CYS A 161 16.19 -15.05 7.26
CA CYS A 161 16.82 -15.71 6.11
C CYS A 161 15.77 -16.19 5.09
N ASP A 162 14.67 -16.76 5.56
CA ASP A 162 13.58 -17.26 4.72
C ASP A 162 12.85 -16.12 4.00
N LEU A 163 12.66 -14.97 4.67
CA LEU A 163 12.16 -13.73 4.08
C LEU A 163 13.05 -13.29 2.92
N TRP A 164 14.36 -13.16 3.15
CA TRP A 164 15.31 -12.72 2.12
C TRP A 164 15.40 -13.70 0.94
N ARG A 165 15.38 -15.01 1.23
CA ARG A 165 15.36 -16.04 0.19
C ARG A 165 14.10 -15.96 -0.66
N THR A 166 12.95 -15.74 -0.01
CA THR A 166 11.67 -15.59 -0.68
C THR A 166 11.64 -14.33 -1.55
N LEU A 167 12.10 -13.20 -0.99
CA LEU A 167 12.19 -11.92 -1.71
C LEU A 167 13.05 -12.07 -2.97
N ARG A 168 14.28 -12.62 -2.87
CA ARG A 168 15.14 -12.83 -4.04
C ARG A 168 14.55 -13.78 -5.07
N ARG A 169 13.83 -14.82 -4.63
CA ARG A 169 13.14 -15.75 -5.53
C ARG A 169 12.01 -15.08 -6.31
N ARG A 170 11.24 -14.20 -5.66
CA ARG A 170 10.08 -13.52 -6.27
C ARG A 170 10.47 -12.27 -7.07
N PHE A 171 11.52 -11.60 -6.63
CA PHE A 171 12.04 -10.36 -7.20
C PHE A 171 13.51 -10.55 -7.61
N PRO A 172 13.82 -11.41 -8.59
CA PRO A 172 15.20 -11.69 -9.02
C PRO A 172 16.00 -10.47 -9.49
N ARG A 173 15.34 -9.35 -9.83
CA ARG A 173 15.95 -8.11 -10.27
C ARG A 173 16.01 -7.01 -9.20
N VAL A 174 15.55 -7.30 -7.99
CA VAL A 174 15.57 -6.31 -6.91
C VAL A 174 17.01 -5.93 -6.58
N THR A 175 17.25 -4.63 -6.57
CA THR A 175 18.55 -4.03 -6.22
C THR A 175 18.43 -3.14 -5.00
N HIS A 176 17.25 -2.55 -4.74
CA HIS A 176 17.01 -1.72 -3.57
C HIS A 176 15.76 -2.20 -2.81
N VAL A 177 15.91 -2.33 -1.50
CA VAL A 177 14.84 -2.77 -0.60
C VAL A 177 14.75 -1.78 0.56
N VAL A 178 13.53 -1.30 0.82
CA VAL A 178 13.24 -0.61 2.08
C VAL A 178 12.38 -1.50 2.94
N VAL A 179 12.86 -1.79 4.14
CA VAL A 179 12.10 -2.52 5.15
C VAL A 179 11.42 -1.49 6.04
N SER A 180 10.10 -1.44 5.98
CA SER A 180 9.27 -0.37 6.51
C SER A 180 8.42 -0.88 7.67
N GLU A 181 8.40 -0.18 8.81
CA GLU A 181 7.39 -0.41 9.86
C GLU A 181 6.32 0.69 9.77
N SER A 182 5.05 0.30 9.73
CA SER A 182 3.92 1.23 9.68
C SER A 182 3.42 1.62 11.06
N HIS A 183 3.63 0.78 12.09
CA HIS A 183 3.29 1.16 13.46
C HIS A 183 4.06 2.40 13.92
N PRO A 184 3.37 3.49 14.30
CA PRO A 184 4.02 4.69 14.81
C PRO A 184 4.82 4.39 16.07
N ARG A 185 6.11 4.72 16.07
CA ARG A 185 6.98 4.71 17.26
C ARG A 185 7.07 6.09 17.87
N GLY A 186 7.43 6.18 19.16
CA GLY A 186 7.83 7.45 19.75
C GLY A 186 9.11 8.00 19.08
N ALA A 187 9.58 9.16 19.53
CA ALA A 187 10.76 9.85 18.98
C ALA A 187 12.11 9.14 19.21
N GLU A 188 12.12 7.81 19.40
CA GLU A 188 13.33 7.02 19.52
C GLU A 188 14.26 7.24 18.32
N HIS A 189 15.52 7.52 18.58
CA HIS A 189 16.47 7.95 17.56
C HIS A 189 17.07 6.81 16.74
N THR A 190 16.66 5.54 16.89
CA THR A 190 17.26 4.47 16.07
C THR A 190 16.25 3.37 15.73
N PRO A 191 16.49 2.59 14.67
CA PRO A 191 15.65 1.43 14.37
C PRO A 191 15.56 0.40 15.50
N PRO A 192 14.38 -0.25 15.67
CA PRO A 192 14.23 -1.33 16.66
C PRO A 192 15.15 -2.51 16.30
N CYS A 193 15.54 -3.29 17.31
CA CYS A 193 16.50 -4.38 17.17
C CYS A 193 16.12 -5.37 16.08
N GLU A 194 14.83 -5.73 15.97
CA GLU A 194 14.32 -6.66 14.97
C GLU A 194 14.50 -6.10 13.55
N LEU A 195 14.23 -4.81 13.35
CA LEU A 195 14.41 -4.15 12.06
C LEU A 195 15.90 -4.07 11.71
N LYS A 196 16.76 -3.77 12.69
CA LYS A 196 18.21 -3.79 12.51
C LYS A 196 18.68 -5.18 12.07
N MET A 197 18.20 -6.24 12.70
CA MET A 197 18.53 -7.62 12.33
C MET A 197 18.09 -7.95 10.90
N VAL A 198 16.87 -7.57 10.49
CA VAL A 198 16.40 -7.82 9.12
C VAL A 198 17.33 -7.18 8.10
N VAL A 199 17.68 -5.90 8.29
CA VAL A 199 18.57 -5.16 7.40
C VAL A 199 20.00 -5.71 7.40
N GLN A 200 20.56 -6.04 8.56
CA GLN A 200 21.92 -6.58 8.69
C GLN A 200 22.07 -7.95 8.01
N MET A 201 21.01 -8.75 7.96
CA MET A 201 20.99 -10.06 7.29
C MET A 201 20.68 -9.97 5.79
N CYS A 202 20.67 -8.76 5.22
CA CYS A 202 20.42 -8.57 3.79
C CYS A 202 21.51 -9.28 2.95
N PRO A 203 21.10 -10.00 1.89
CA PRO A 203 22.05 -10.67 1.00
C PRO A 203 22.91 -9.68 0.21
N LEU A 204 24.12 -10.12 -0.16
CA LEU A 204 25.04 -9.35 -1.01
C LEU A 204 24.39 -8.96 -2.34
N GLY A 205 24.69 -7.75 -2.82
CA GLY A 205 24.20 -7.20 -4.08
C GLY A 205 22.83 -6.53 -3.99
N VAL A 206 22.21 -6.48 -2.81
CA VAL A 206 20.99 -5.70 -2.54
C VAL A 206 21.32 -4.58 -1.58
N THR A 207 21.01 -3.35 -1.95
CA THR A 207 21.04 -2.20 -1.05
C THR A 207 19.77 -2.21 -0.22
N VAL A 208 19.93 -2.17 1.11
CA VAL A 208 18.80 -2.19 2.03
C VAL A 208 18.80 -0.96 2.93
N SER A 209 17.63 -0.46 3.25
CA SER A 209 17.43 0.60 4.23
C SER A 209 16.23 0.28 5.12
N ALA A 210 16.22 0.86 6.32
CA ALA A 210 15.10 0.75 7.27
C ALA A 210 14.26 2.02 7.20
N SER A 211 12.94 1.89 7.21
CA SER A 211 12.02 3.00 7.31
C SER A 211 11.10 2.86 8.51
N ILE A 212 10.95 3.93 9.29
CA ILE A 212 10.17 3.92 10.52
C ILE A 212 9.22 5.09 10.50
N LEU A 213 7.95 4.83 10.79
CA LEU A 213 7.00 5.87 11.12
C LEU A 213 7.20 6.30 12.57
N GLN A 214 7.64 7.53 12.77
CA GLN A 214 7.84 8.16 14.07
C GLN A 214 6.72 9.16 14.32
N ARG A 215 6.25 9.18 15.56
CA ARG A 215 5.35 10.17 16.09
C ARG A 215 6.17 11.13 16.95
N ASP A 216 6.23 12.39 16.55
CA ASP A 216 6.78 13.43 17.42
C ASP A 216 5.83 13.62 18.62
N ASP A 217 6.36 13.49 19.83
CA ASP A 217 5.58 13.60 21.08
C ASP A 217 4.96 15.00 21.24
N VAL A 218 5.61 16.04 20.70
CA VAL A 218 5.17 17.42 20.87
C VAL A 218 4.11 17.81 19.84
N SER A 219 4.38 17.56 18.56
CA SER A 219 3.47 17.94 17.47
C SER A 219 2.42 16.87 17.14
N CYS A 220 2.62 15.63 17.61
CA CYS A 220 1.87 14.44 17.20
C CYS A 220 1.96 14.18 15.68
N LEU A 221 2.95 14.77 15.01
CA LEU A 221 3.19 14.55 13.60
C LEU A 221 3.75 13.16 13.37
N LEU A 222 3.24 12.53 12.33
CA LEU A 222 3.80 11.31 11.80
C LEU A 222 4.83 11.69 10.74
N GLU A 223 6.08 11.34 11.00
CA GLU A 223 7.19 11.50 10.10
C GLU A 223 7.84 10.15 9.84
N ARG A 224 8.38 9.94 8.65
CA ARG A 224 8.92 8.69 8.19
C ARG A 224 10.37 8.91 7.89
N ASN A 225 11.19 8.28 8.69
CA ASN A 225 12.63 8.42 8.64
C ASN A 225 13.23 7.23 7.92
N LEU A 226 14.15 7.51 6.99
CA LEU A 226 14.94 6.49 6.33
C LEU A 226 16.30 6.40 6.99
N TRP A 227 16.67 5.18 7.34
CA TRP A 227 17.89 4.81 8.04
C TRP A 227 18.69 3.84 7.21
N ARG A 228 20.02 3.95 7.28
CA ARG A 228 20.94 2.94 6.73
C ARG A 228 22.02 2.61 7.75
N LEU A 229 22.61 1.44 7.58
CA LEU A 229 23.80 1.05 8.34
C LEU A 229 25.01 1.79 7.73
N ALA A 230 25.73 2.56 8.55
CA ALA A 230 26.95 3.24 8.12
C ALA A 230 28.12 2.24 8.08
N GLY A 231 28.87 2.24 6.97
CA GLY A 231 30.03 1.38 6.76
C GLY A 231 29.71 -0.06 6.31
N ASP A 232 30.72 -0.92 6.32
CA ASP A 232 30.57 -2.33 5.95
C ASP A 232 29.81 -3.11 7.03
N ALA A 233 28.88 -3.98 6.62
CA ALA A 233 27.96 -4.71 7.49
C ALA A 233 28.61 -5.67 8.51
N SER A 234 29.94 -5.83 8.50
CA SER A 234 30.69 -6.77 9.35
C SER A 234 31.09 -6.22 10.72
N VAL A 235 31.05 -4.90 10.92
CA VAL A 235 31.28 -4.25 12.23
C VAL A 235 29.92 -3.80 12.75
N ALA A 236 29.73 -3.68 14.07
CA ALA A 236 28.52 -3.09 14.66
C ALA A 236 28.37 -1.64 14.18
N GLY A 237 27.85 -1.49 12.96
CA GLY A 237 27.82 -0.23 12.23
C GLY A 237 26.89 0.73 12.95
N GLU A 238 27.30 1.98 13.00
CA GLU A 238 26.44 3.05 13.47
C GLU A 238 25.27 3.19 12.49
N TRP A 239 24.08 3.40 13.03
CA TRP A 239 22.91 3.65 12.21
C TRP A 239 22.82 5.14 11.93
N GLU A 240 22.80 5.50 10.65
CA GLU A 240 22.65 6.89 10.25
C GLU A 240 21.29 7.13 9.60
N MET A 241 20.67 8.25 9.97
CA MET A 241 19.47 8.74 9.33
C MET A 241 19.87 9.38 8.00
N VAL A 242 19.41 8.79 6.90
CA VAL A 242 19.70 9.28 5.54
C VAL A 242 18.73 10.38 5.17
N TYR A 243 17.46 10.19 5.50
CA TYR A 243 16.39 11.14 5.21
C TYR A 243 15.48 11.30 6.42
N PRO A 244 15.45 12.49 7.06
CA PRO A 244 14.55 12.81 8.17
C PRO A 244 13.10 13.08 7.73
N ASP A 245 12.82 13.09 6.43
CA ASP A 245 11.47 13.24 5.87
C ASP A 245 11.45 12.47 4.54
N TRP A 246 11.44 11.15 4.65
CA TRP A 246 11.51 10.28 3.48
C TRP A 246 10.16 10.19 2.77
N ARG A 247 10.04 10.97 1.70
CA ARG A 247 8.89 10.98 0.80
C ARG A 247 9.15 10.06 -0.37
N ARG A 248 8.18 9.18 -0.64
CA ARG A 248 8.25 8.25 -1.76
C ARG A 248 6.89 8.08 -2.40
N GLN A 249 6.88 7.68 -3.67
CA GLN A 249 5.69 7.15 -4.28
C GLN A 249 5.61 5.64 -4.01
N SER A 250 4.85 5.25 -2.99
CA SER A 250 4.58 3.84 -2.70
C SER A 250 3.41 3.35 -3.56
N ILE A 251 3.69 2.46 -4.50
CA ILE A 251 2.74 1.94 -5.50
C ILE A 251 2.25 0.56 -5.08
N ILE A 252 0.94 0.42 -4.93
CA ILE A 252 0.29 -0.89 -4.78
C ILE A 252 0.37 -1.61 -6.13
N LEU A 253 0.96 -2.80 -6.13
CA LEU A 253 1.08 -3.65 -7.32
C LEU A 253 -0.30 -3.91 -7.98
N PRO A 254 -0.36 -4.05 -9.32
CA PRO A 254 -1.60 -4.34 -10.02
C PRO A 254 -2.20 -5.66 -9.54
N PRO A 255 -3.54 -5.73 -9.44
CA PRO A 255 -4.20 -6.91 -8.92
C PRO A 255 -4.00 -8.12 -9.83
N LYS A 256 -4.02 -9.33 -9.25
CA LYS A 256 -4.14 -10.56 -10.04
C LYS A 256 -5.54 -10.70 -10.63
N GLU A 257 -5.69 -11.66 -11.54
CA GLU A 257 -7.01 -12.09 -11.98
C GLU A 257 -7.72 -12.85 -10.85
N PHE A 258 -8.98 -12.50 -10.59
CA PHE A 258 -9.84 -13.15 -9.61
C PHE A 258 -10.85 -14.05 -10.33
N ARG A 259 -10.51 -15.33 -10.52
CA ARG A 259 -11.35 -16.33 -11.20
C ARG A 259 -11.79 -17.47 -10.30
N GLY A 260 -12.96 -18.04 -10.59
CA GLY A 260 -13.55 -19.17 -9.84
C GLY A 260 -14.01 -18.79 -8.43
N LEU A 261 -14.29 -19.80 -7.60
CA LEU A 261 -14.84 -19.63 -6.25
C LEU A 261 -13.83 -18.95 -5.31
N VAL A 262 -12.58 -19.41 -5.33
CA VAL A 262 -11.50 -18.82 -4.53
C VAL A 262 -11.25 -17.38 -4.95
N GLY A 263 -11.26 -17.11 -6.26
CA GLY A 263 -11.09 -15.77 -6.80
C GLY A 263 -12.20 -14.82 -6.39
N ALA A 264 -13.45 -15.26 -6.49
CA ALA A 264 -14.60 -14.46 -6.08
C ALA A 264 -14.51 -14.09 -4.59
N TYR A 265 -14.11 -15.03 -3.74
CA TYR A 265 -13.88 -14.79 -2.31
C TYR A 265 -12.76 -13.77 -2.07
N GLN A 266 -11.57 -14.00 -2.63
CA GLN A 266 -10.43 -13.09 -2.46
C GLN A 266 -10.65 -11.70 -3.07
N HIS A 267 -11.52 -11.61 -4.08
CA HIS A 267 -11.91 -10.32 -4.64
C HIS A 267 -12.70 -9.47 -3.64
N ILE A 268 -13.52 -10.08 -2.79
CA ILE A 268 -14.24 -9.39 -1.70
C ILE A 268 -13.23 -8.76 -0.74
N ASP A 269 -12.25 -9.53 -0.28
CA ASP A 269 -11.18 -9.04 0.60
C ASP A 269 -10.39 -7.90 -0.04
N TYR A 270 -10.02 -8.06 -1.31
CA TYR A 270 -9.33 -7.01 -2.06
C TYR A 270 -10.16 -5.71 -2.13
N GLN A 271 -11.47 -5.80 -2.39
CA GLN A 271 -12.34 -4.62 -2.37
C GLN A 271 -12.49 -4.03 -0.97
N PHE A 272 -12.50 -4.87 0.07
CA PHE A 272 -12.51 -4.41 1.45
C PHE A 272 -11.26 -3.60 1.82
N GLN A 273 -10.08 -4.07 1.45
CA GLN A 273 -8.83 -3.31 1.65
C GLN A 273 -8.88 -1.96 0.94
N ARG A 274 -9.32 -1.92 -0.33
CA ARG A 274 -9.48 -0.67 -1.09
C ARG A 274 -10.49 0.27 -0.46
N PHE A 275 -11.62 -0.26 0.01
CA PHE A 275 -12.63 0.51 0.71
C PHE A 275 -12.05 1.15 1.97
N CYS A 276 -11.32 0.39 2.80
CA CYS A 276 -10.67 0.89 4.01
C CYS A 276 -9.69 2.01 3.69
N SER A 277 -8.78 1.81 2.72
CA SER A 277 -7.80 2.84 2.34
C SER A 277 -8.42 4.14 1.85
N ARG A 278 -9.53 4.09 1.11
CA ARG A 278 -10.25 5.30 0.69
C ARG A 278 -11.05 5.92 1.84
N LYS A 279 -11.64 5.10 2.71
CA LYS A 279 -12.38 5.58 3.87
C LYS A 279 -11.45 6.32 4.85
N TRP A 280 -10.26 5.80 5.09
CA TRP A 280 -9.23 6.46 5.90
C TRP A 280 -8.72 7.77 5.29
N ALA A 281 -8.90 7.98 3.98
CA ALA A 281 -8.54 9.24 3.33
C ALA A 281 -9.55 10.37 3.59
N ILE A 282 -10.79 10.08 3.99
CA ILE A 282 -11.84 11.11 4.16
C ILE A 282 -11.44 12.21 5.14
N PRO A 283 -10.95 11.92 6.37
CA PRO A 283 -10.56 12.97 7.31
C PRO A 283 -9.43 13.85 6.76
N LEU A 284 -8.48 13.25 6.05
CA LEU A 284 -7.36 13.98 5.43
C LEU A 284 -7.85 14.92 4.33
N LEU A 285 -8.74 14.45 3.46
CA LEU A 285 -9.37 15.28 2.43
C LEU A 285 -10.16 16.44 3.05
N LEU A 286 -10.84 16.20 4.18
CA LEU A 286 -11.61 17.21 4.88
C LEU A 286 -10.73 18.29 5.49
N ILE A 287 -9.60 17.90 6.10
CA ILE A 287 -8.60 18.82 6.60
C ILE A 287 -8.04 19.67 5.45
N GLU A 288 -7.64 19.04 4.34
CA GLU A 288 -7.10 19.76 3.19
C GLU A 288 -8.14 20.70 2.55
N ALA A 289 -9.39 20.27 2.42
CA ALA A 289 -10.48 21.10 1.90
C ALA A 289 -10.70 22.37 2.73
N ARG A 290 -10.57 22.29 4.06
CA ARG A 290 -10.67 23.45 4.95
C ARG A 290 -9.48 24.38 4.83
N GLU A 291 -8.27 23.83 4.80
CA GLU A 291 -7.06 24.62 4.55
C GLU A 291 -7.18 25.40 3.23
N ARG A 292 -7.62 24.73 2.16
CA ARG A 292 -7.88 25.35 0.85
C ARG A 292 -8.95 26.45 0.96
N HIS A 293 -10.09 26.16 1.58
CA HIS A 293 -11.20 27.13 1.70
C HIS A 293 -10.75 28.47 2.32
N HIS A 294 -9.88 28.43 3.32
CA HIS A 294 -9.44 29.61 4.05
C HIS A 294 -8.17 30.25 3.48
N PHE A 295 -7.23 29.47 2.97
CA PHE A 295 -5.91 29.98 2.60
C PHE A 295 -5.59 29.92 1.10
N ASP A 296 -6.39 29.24 0.28
CA ASP A 296 -6.20 29.25 -1.17
C ASP A 296 -6.70 30.58 -1.74
N GLU A 297 -5.75 31.45 -2.12
CA GLU A 297 -5.97 32.82 -2.62
C GLU A 297 -6.59 33.82 -1.62
N ARG A 298 -7.27 33.36 -0.55
CA ARG A 298 -7.98 34.23 0.41
C ARG A 298 -7.13 34.69 1.59
N CYS A 299 -6.25 33.83 2.09
CA CYS A 299 -5.45 34.07 3.31
C CYS A 299 -6.29 34.50 4.55
N GLU A 300 -7.48 33.93 4.72
CA GLU A 300 -8.44 34.27 5.78
C GLU A 300 -8.15 33.51 7.08
N PRO A 301 -7.84 34.20 8.20
CA PRO A 301 -7.70 33.55 9.48
C PRO A 301 -9.01 32.96 9.99
N PHE A 302 -8.95 31.80 10.66
CA PHE A 302 -10.12 31.17 11.27
C PHE A 302 -9.79 30.51 12.61
N ARG A 303 -10.81 30.09 13.35
CA ARG A 303 -10.68 29.39 14.63
C ARG A 303 -11.05 27.92 14.49
N CYS A 304 -10.54 27.09 15.40
CA CYS A 304 -10.92 25.68 15.47
C CYS A 304 -12.45 25.52 15.56
N PHE A 305 -12.97 24.57 14.80
CA PHE A 305 -14.41 24.27 14.70
C PHE A 305 -14.97 23.48 15.89
N GLU A 306 -14.10 23.01 16.79
CA GLU A 306 -14.51 22.37 18.04
C GLU A 306 -14.89 23.46 19.06
N PRO A 307 -16.13 23.48 19.61
CA PRO A 307 -16.62 24.59 20.43
C PRO A 307 -15.77 24.94 21.67
N THR A 308 -15.06 23.95 22.20
CA THR A 308 -14.20 24.12 23.39
C THR A 308 -12.78 24.55 23.06
N CYS A 309 -12.41 24.61 21.78
CA CYS A 309 -11.07 24.93 21.32
C CYS A 309 -10.97 26.39 20.87
N VAL A 310 -10.16 27.18 21.57
CA VAL A 310 -9.98 28.62 21.27
C VAL A 310 -8.83 28.92 20.30
N ILE A 311 -8.18 27.90 19.76
CA ILE A 311 -6.99 28.07 18.90
C ILE A 311 -7.40 28.67 17.55
N GLY A 312 -6.67 29.71 17.13
CA GLY A 312 -6.81 30.37 15.83
C GLY A 312 -5.64 30.07 14.90
N PHE A 313 -5.91 30.13 13.60
CA PHE A 313 -4.96 29.81 12.53
C PHE A 313 -4.87 30.97 11.55
N GLU A 314 -3.66 31.49 11.35
CA GLU A 314 -3.38 32.63 10.47
C GLU A 314 -2.62 32.23 9.19
N ARG A 315 -2.19 30.97 9.10
CA ARG A 315 -1.36 30.47 8.00
C ARG A 315 -1.74 29.04 7.66
N ALA A 316 -1.60 28.71 6.38
CA ALA A 316 -1.78 27.37 5.87
C ALA A 316 -0.94 26.33 6.63
N GLY A 317 -1.49 25.13 6.79
CA GLY A 317 -0.89 23.99 7.47
C GLY A 317 -1.03 23.99 8.99
N LYS A 318 -1.23 25.16 9.63
CA LYS A 318 -1.39 25.20 11.09
C LYS A 318 -2.68 24.52 11.56
N TRP A 319 -3.76 24.61 10.79
CA TRP A 319 -4.99 23.91 11.12
C TRP A 319 -4.83 22.41 10.91
N ALA A 320 -4.19 21.98 9.82
CA ALA A 320 -3.97 20.57 9.55
C ALA A 320 -3.17 19.88 10.66
N LEU A 321 -2.09 20.51 11.11
CA LEU A 321 -1.31 20.08 12.28
C LEU A 321 -2.18 19.94 13.53
N HIS A 322 -2.96 20.97 13.84
CA HIS A 322 -3.85 20.99 15.00
C HIS A 322 -4.93 19.92 14.93
N ALA A 323 -5.57 19.76 13.77
CA ALA A 323 -6.64 18.82 13.53
C ALA A 323 -6.16 17.38 13.77
N MET A 324 -5.06 16.97 13.14
CA MET A 324 -4.52 15.61 13.33
C MET A 324 -4.10 15.33 14.77
N ARG A 325 -3.50 16.31 15.46
CA ARG A 325 -3.08 16.17 16.86
C ARG A 325 -4.25 15.99 17.81
N THR A 326 -5.32 16.74 17.60
CA THR A 326 -6.45 16.83 18.55
C THR A 326 -7.64 15.96 18.14
N ARG A 327 -7.64 15.45 16.90
CA ARG A 327 -8.78 14.80 16.24
C ARG A 327 -10.04 15.66 16.26
N HIS A 328 -9.88 16.99 16.18
CA HIS A 328 -11.01 17.93 16.13
C HIS A 328 -11.69 17.97 14.76
N ASP A 329 -11.09 17.37 13.73
CA ASP A 329 -11.73 17.07 12.45
C ASP A 329 -12.77 15.95 12.55
N GLU A 330 -12.63 15.03 13.51
CA GLU A 330 -13.56 13.91 13.73
C GLU A 330 -14.79 14.29 14.59
N LYS A 331 -14.89 15.55 15.05
CA LYS A 331 -15.92 16.01 16.00
C LYS A 331 -16.58 17.32 15.58
N GLY A 332 -17.74 17.60 16.17
CA GLY A 332 -18.45 18.87 16.07
C GLY A 332 -18.63 19.35 14.62
N GLN A 333 -18.41 20.65 14.40
CA GLN A 333 -18.43 21.22 13.05
C GLN A 333 -17.25 20.75 12.19
N GLY A 334 -16.17 20.21 12.79
CA GLY A 334 -14.98 19.71 12.10
C GLY A 334 -15.27 18.67 11.03
N THR A 335 -16.29 17.84 11.27
CA THR A 335 -16.81 16.81 10.34
C THR A 335 -17.53 17.33 9.10
N ILE A 336 -17.92 18.62 9.09
CA ILE A 336 -18.76 19.18 8.03
C ILE A 336 -17.90 19.83 6.95
N PRO A 337 -17.89 19.35 5.70
CA PRO A 337 -17.08 19.95 4.64
C PRO A 337 -17.48 21.41 4.35
N PRO A 338 -16.54 22.28 3.92
CA PRO A 338 -16.88 23.61 3.42
C PRO A 338 -17.88 23.52 2.27
N GLU A 339 -18.74 24.55 2.12
CA GLU A 339 -19.90 24.51 1.21
C GLU A 339 -19.52 24.15 -0.23
N GLU A 340 -18.44 24.74 -0.74
CA GLU A 340 -17.90 24.49 -2.08
C GLU A 340 -17.45 23.04 -2.34
N PHE A 341 -17.12 22.29 -1.28
CA PHE A 341 -16.73 20.88 -1.37
C PHE A 341 -17.84 19.91 -0.95
N ARG A 342 -18.93 20.40 -0.34
CA ARG A 342 -20.00 19.57 0.25
C ARG A 342 -20.52 18.52 -0.73
N HIS A 343 -20.90 18.93 -1.93
CA HIS A 343 -21.42 18.02 -2.95
C HIS A 343 -20.42 16.91 -3.34
N ARG A 344 -19.12 17.23 -3.39
CA ARG A 344 -18.07 16.25 -3.73
C ARG A 344 -17.85 15.24 -2.62
N PHE A 345 -17.87 15.67 -1.36
CA PHE A 345 -17.84 14.75 -0.20
C PHE A 345 -19.07 13.84 -0.17
N GLU A 346 -20.27 14.38 -0.37
CA GLU A 346 -21.49 13.58 -0.45
C GLU A 346 -21.43 12.54 -1.57
N GLN A 347 -20.94 12.94 -2.76
CA GLN A 347 -20.72 12.04 -3.89
C GLN A 347 -19.71 10.94 -3.55
N HIS A 348 -18.58 11.29 -2.91
CA HIS A 348 -17.53 10.37 -2.54
C HIS A 348 -18.00 9.36 -1.46
N GLU A 349 -18.68 9.82 -0.42
CA GLU A 349 -19.28 8.94 0.58
C GLU A 349 -20.35 8.03 -0.02
N ALA A 350 -21.19 8.54 -0.93
CA ALA A 350 -22.17 7.73 -1.63
C ALA A 350 -21.51 6.66 -2.53
N GLU A 351 -20.35 6.97 -3.13
CA GLU A 351 -19.53 5.99 -3.84
C GLU A 351 -19.00 4.90 -2.89
N LEU A 352 -18.44 5.28 -1.74
CA LEU A 352 -17.93 4.34 -0.75
C LEU A 352 -19.03 3.47 -0.13
N ARG A 353 -20.21 4.04 0.15
CA ARG A 353 -21.40 3.28 0.58
C ARG A 353 -21.83 2.27 -0.50
N ARG A 354 -21.82 2.66 -1.78
CA ARG A 354 -22.13 1.76 -2.90
C ARG A 354 -21.10 0.64 -3.04
N MET A 355 -19.82 0.95 -2.90
CA MET A 355 -18.73 -0.03 -2.91
C MET A 355 -18.90 -1.04 -1.78
N ARG A 356 -19.05 -0.55 -0.54
CA ARG A 356 -19.29 -1.42 0.63
C ARG A 356 -20.52 -2.30 0.46
N LYS A 357 -21.66 -1.71 0.09
CA LYS A 357 -22.92 -2.45 -0.01
C LYS A 357 -22.93 -3.46 -1.15
N ARG A 358 -22.40 -3.12 -2.33
CA ARG A 358 -22.48 -3.99 -3.52
C ARG A 358 -21.31 -4.95 -3.62
N ASP A 359 -20.10 -4.41 -3.51
CA ASP A 359 -18.87 -5.14 -3.88
C ASP A 359 -18.33 -5.96 -2.70
N ILE A 360 -18.74 -5.64 -1.46
CA ILE A 360 -18.29 -6.32 -0.25
C ILE A 360 -19.46 -7.07 0.41
N GLU A 361 -20.40 -6.33 1.01
CA GLU A 361 -21.51 -6.91 1.79
C GLU A 361 -22.43 -7.74 0.90
N GLY A 362 -22.92 -7.18 -0.22
CA GLY A 362 -23.81 -7.89 -1.14
C GLY A 362 -23.15 -9.09 -1.82
N ALA A 363 -21.84 -9.01 -2.10
CA ALA A 363 -21.09 -10.13 -2.66
C ALA A 363 -20.95 -11.27 -1.62
N LEU A 364 -20.61 -10.94 -0.38
CA LEU A 364 -20.50 -11.91 0.72
C LEU A 364 -21.87 -12.50 1.08
N GLU A 365 -22.91 -11.67 1.20
CA GLU A 365 -24.29 -12.11 1.44
C GLU A 365 -24.79 -13.04 0.34
N LYS A 366 -24.44 -12.75 -0.92
CA LYS A 366 -24.76 -13.66 -2.03
C LYS A 366 -24.06 -15.00 -1.84
N MET A 367 -22.77 -15.01 -1.54
CA MET A 367 -22.02 -16.26 -1.28
C MET A 367 -22.62 -17.05 -0.11
N LEU A 368 -22.97 -16.38 1.00
CA LEU A 368 -23.60 -16.98 2.17
C LEU A 368 -25.00 -17.54 1.86
N ARG A 369 -25.79 -16.83 1.05
CA ARG A 369 -27.10 -17.30 0.60
C ARG A 369 -26.96 -18.55 -0.26
N ASP A 370 -26.11 -18.48 -1.29
CA ASP A 370 -25.78 -19.59 -2.19
C ASP A 370 -25.20 -20.78 -1.40
N TRP A 371 -24.59 -20.56 -0.24
CA TRP A 371 -24.13 -21.59 0.68
C TRP A 371 -25.26 -22.18 1.54
N SER A 372 -26.12 -21.34 2.10
CA SER A 372 -27.20 -21.74 3.01
C SER A 372 -28.37 -22.45 2.33
N GLU A 373 -28.63 -22.15 1.05
CA GLU A 373 -29.70 -22.78 0.26
C GLU A 373 -29.31 -24.16 -0.28
N LYS A 374 -28.01 -24.49 -0.24
CA LYS A 374 -27.49 -25.79 -0.67
C LYS A 374 -27.84 -26.89 0.32
N THR A 375 -28.17 -28.05 -0.22
CA THR A 375 -28.21 -29.31 0.53
C THR A 375 -26.83 -29.64 1.11
N SER A 376 -26.77 -30.50 2.13
CA SER A 376 -25.50 -30.94 2.72
C SER A 376 -24.55 -31.55 1.68
N GLU A 377 -25.07 -32.22 0.65
CA GLU A 377 -24.28 -32.79 -0.45
C GLU A 377 -23.71 -31.70 -1.37
N GLU A 378 -24.51 -30.68 -1.71
CA GLU A 378 -24.05 -29.54 -2.51
C GLU A 378 -23.06 -28.65 -1.76
N GLN A 379 -23.21 -28.52 -0.44
CA GLN A 379 -22.23 -27.84 0.43
C GLN A 379 -20.89 -28.58 0.38
N LEU A 380 -20.89 -29.90 0.61
CA LEU A 380 -19.69 -30.73 0.51
C LEU A 380 -19.05 -30.65 -0.90
N GLY A 381 -19.87 -30.62 -1.96
CA GLY A 381 -19.39 -30.43 -3.32
C GLY A 381 -18.73 -29.06 -3.54
N ALA A 382 -19.28 -27.99 -2.94
CA ALA A 382 -18.69 -26.65 -2.99
C ALA A 382 -17.39 -26.54 -2.19
N GLU A 383 -17.32 -27.19 -1.03
CA GLU A 383 -16.09 -27.33 -0.23
C GLU A 383 -14.99 -28.00 -1.04
N GLN A 384 -15.30 -29.16 -1.62
CA GLN A 384 -14.36 -29.91 -2.46
C GLN A 384 -13.94 -29.11 -3.68
N ALA A 385 -14.85 -28.37 -4.33
CA ALA A 385 -14.51 -27.52 -5.46
C ALA A 385 -13.59 -26.36 -5.07
N PHE A 386 -13.81 -25.75 -3.90
CA PHE A 386 -12.97 -24.66 -3.38
C PHE A 386 -11.57 -25.18 -3.04
N LEU A 387 -11.47 -26.28 -2.29
CA LEU A 387 -10.21 -26.95 -1.97
C LEU A 387 -9.47 -27.41 -3.23
N HIS A 388 -10.19 -28.03 -4.17
CA HIS A 388 -9.62 -28.45 -5.44
C HIS A 388 -9.04 -27.26 -6.21
N GLN A 389 -9.72 -26.11 -6.22
CA GLN A 389 -9.18 -24.91 -6.85
C GLN A 389 -7.92 -24.40 -6.15
N LEU A 390 -7.88 -24.40 -4.82
CA LEU A 390 -6.67 -24.04 -4.05
C LEU A 390 -5.48 -24.96 -4.35
N ASP A 391 -5.71 -26.27 -4.49
CA ASP A 391 -4.66 -27.26 -4.76
C ASP A 391 -4.13 -27.21 -6.20
N HIS A 392 -4.99 -26.87 -7.17
CA HIS A 392 -4.68 -27.07 -8.59
C HIS A 392 -4.55 -25.79 -9.43
N ASP A 393 -5.11 -24.65 -9.00
CA ASP A 393 -4.98 -23.38 -9.74
C ASP A 393 -3.71 -22.63 -9.30
N PRO A 394 -2.73 -22.40 -10.19
CA PRO A 394 -1.49 -21.70 -9.86
C PRO A 394 -1.68 -20.27 -9.33
N LEU A 395 -2.81 -19.61 -9.63
CA LEU A 395 -3.12 -18.28 -9.07
C LEU A 395 -3.44 -18.30 -7.57
N TYR A 396 -3.73 -19.49 -7.04
CA TYR A 396 -4.13 -19.68 -5.65
C TYR A 396 -3.23 -20.66 -4.89
N ALA A 397 -2.06 -21.04 -5.41
CA ALA A 397 -1.17 -21.94 -4.69
C ALA A 397 -0.69 -21.32 -3.36
N HIS A 398 -0.68 -22.09 -2.26
CA HIS A 398 -0.23 -21.66 -0.91
C HIS A 398 1.06 -22.35 -0.42
N GLY A 399 1.61 -23.29 -1.20
CA GLY A 399 2.81 -24.05 -0.81
C GLY A 399 2.60 -25.09 0.29
N ARG A 400 1.35 -25.36 0.64
CA ARG A 400 0.86 -26.34 1.63
C ARG A 400 -0.47 -26.93 1.15
N PRO A 401 -0.98 -28.01 1.76
CA PRO A 401 -2.31 -28.53 1.43
C PRO A 401 -3.40 -27.47 1.56
N ALA A 402 -4.39 -27.46 0.65
CA ALA A 402 -5.46 -26.48 0.64
C ALA A 402 -6.20 -26.36 1.98
N GLN A 403 -6.42 -27.48 2.69
CA GLN A 403 -7.14 -27.54 3.97
C GLN A 403 -6.40 -26.81 5.11
N GLU A 404 -5.09 -26.61 4.97
CA GLU A 404 -4.26 -25.91 5.96
C GLU A 404 -4.06 -24.43 5.59
N SER A 405 -4.59 -23.99 4.44
CA SER A 405 -4.41 -22.61 3.99
C SER A 405 -5.28 -21.63 4.79
N LEU A 406 -4.74 -20.46 5.12
CA LEU A 406 -5.50 -19.41 5.81
C LEU A 406 -6.74 -18.96 5.01
N THR A 407 -6.66 -18.98 3.67
CA THR A 407 -7.78 -18.67 2.80
C THR A 407 -8.93 -19.64 3.00
N TRP A 408 -8.66 -20.95 3.08
CA TRP A 408 -9.67 -21.96 3.38
C TRP A 408 -10.24 -21.81 4.79
N LEU A 409 -9.38 -21.67 5.81
CA LEU A 409 -9.81 -21.57 7.20
C LEU A 409 -10.69 -20.34 7.44
N THR A 410 -10.36 -19.21 6.79
CA THR A 410 -11.17 -17.99 6.86
C THR A 410 -12.50 -18.18 6.14
N TYR A 411 -12.47 -18.76 4.94
CA TYR A 411 -13.66 -19.06 4.15
C TYR A 411 -14.66 -19.92 4.93
N ILE A 412 -14.24 -21.08 5.47
CA ILE A 412 -15.14 -21.95 6.24
C ILE A 412 -15.69 -21.26 7.47
N ARG A 413 -14.85 -20.55 8.24
CA ARG A 413 -15.30 -19.81 9.42
C ARG A 413 -16.37 -18.77 9.10
N GLU A 414 -16.32 -18.16 7.92
CA GLU A 414 -17.30 -17.18 7.48
C GLU A 414 -18.57 -17.83 6.93
N MET A 415 -18.45 -18.98 6.25
CA MET A 415 -19.60 -19.71 5.70
C MET A 415 -20.37 -20.51 6.76
N GLU A 416 -19.74 -20.88 7.88
CA GLU A 416 -20.42 -21.56 8.98
C GLU A 416 -21.39 -20.61 9.70
N PRO A 417 -22.67 -20.99 9.87
CA PRO A 417 -23.61 -20.18 10.63
C PRO A 417 -23.11 -20.07 12.07
N LYS A 418 -22.99 -18.83 12.57
CA LYS A 418 -22.73 -18.58 13.98
C LYS A 418 -23.81 -19.28 14.79
N ARG A 419 -23.45 -20.36 15.49
CA ARG A 419 -24.33 -21.00 16.46
C ARG A 419 -24.54 -19.98 17.59
N ASN A 420 -25.70 -19.34 17.58
CA ASN A 420 -26.12 -18.40 18.63
C ASN A 420 -26.35 -19.11 19.96
#